data_AF-B1Z6K8-F1
#
_entry.id   AF-B1Z6K8-F1
#
_cell.length_a   1.000
_cell.length_b   1.000
_cell.length_c   1.000
_cell.angle_alpha   90.00
_cell.angle_beta   90.00
_cell.angle_gamma   90.00
#
_symmetry.space_group_name_H-M   'P 1'
#
loop_
_entity.id
_entity.type
_entity.pdbx_description
1 polymer ?
#
loop_
_entity_poly.entity_id
_entity_poly.type
_entity_poly.pdbx_seq_one_letter_code
_entity_poly.pdbx_strand_id
1 'polypeptide(L)'
;MTTRDADTYSFDKLPSEHEASTRALERAIASNCTTLRSRHREYRELIAFRRAPHIRKLERALWLAAWRLRDADDAKIAALCGSGNLATIASMLGEWLGVHATPVGWVVGIDPADGAPPVPPPRAVYTMQCVVAFGRKVVNAREASDLELAASYLADASASIVADLLIDVLLKRATVRVRYPARAAGT
;
A
#
# COMPACT_ATOMS: atom_id res chain seq x y z
N MET A 1 0.22 40.55 11.93
CA MET A 1 -0.59 39.84 10.91
C MET A 1 0.06 38.49 10.64
N THR A 2 -0.58 37.43 11.11
CA THR A 2 -0.12 36.05 10.98
C THR A 2 -0.39 35.55 9.57
N THR A 3 0.60 34.89 8.96
CA THR A 3 0.65 34.30 7.61
C THR A 3 -0.42 33.25 7.29
N ARG A 4 -1.45 33.07 8.13
CA ARG A 4 -2.56 32.12 7.95
C ARG A 4 -3.72 32.65 7.11
N ASP A 5 -3.85 33.97 6.91
CA ASP A 5 -4.95 34.56 6.13
C ASP A 5 -4.64 34.77 4.63
N ALA A 6 -3.43 34.44 4.18
CA ALA A 6 -3.03 34.61 2.79
C ALA A 6 -3.74 33.63 1.82
N ASP A 7 -4.32 32.55 2.34
CA ASP A 7 -5.05 31.56 1.53
C ASP A 7 -6.53 31.94 1.30
N THR A 8 -7.05 32.97 1.97
CA THR A 8 -8.49 33.30 1.95
C THR A 8 -8.85 34.44 0.98
N TYR A 9 -7.86 35.23 0.55
CA TYR A 9 -8.04 36.29 -0.45
C TYR A 9 -7.75 35.76 -1.85
N SER A 10 -8.77 35.15 -2.48
CA SER A 10 -8.76 34.94 -3.94
C SER A 10 -8.93 36.28 -4.63
N PHE A 11 -8.05 36.60 -5.60
CA PHE A 11 -8.16 37.80 -6.45
C PHE A 11 -9.57 37.97 -7.05
N ASP A 12 -10.29 36.87 -7.27
CA ASP A 12 -11.68 36.81 -7.76
C ASP A 12 -12.72 37.50 -6.87
N LYS A 13 -12.37 37.84 -5.61
CA LYS A 13 -13.31 38.45 -4.64
C LYS A 13 -13.13 39.96 -4.49
N LEU A 14 -12.16 40.57 -5.17
CA LEU A 14 -11.95 42.02 -5.11
C LEU A 14 -12.88 42.71 -6.14
N PRO A 15 -13.68 43.71 -5.74
CA PRO A 15 -14.46 44.49 -6.68
C PRO A 15 -13.51 45.24 -7.62
N SER A 16 -13.72 45.10 -8.94
CA SER A 16 -12.94 45.76 -9.98
C SER A 16 -13.78 46.82 -10.66
N GLU A 17 -13.27 48.05 -10.67
CA GLU A 17 -13.88 49.23 -11.32
C GLU A 17 -13.45 49.36 -12.80
N HIS A 18 -12.67 48.41 -13.32
CA HIS A 18 -12.13 48.47 -14.67
C HIS A 18 -13.15 48.12 -15.78
N GLU A 19 -12.82 48.52 -17.01
CA GLU A 19 -13.59 48.20 -18.21
C GLU A 19 -13.80 46.68 -18.39
N ALA A 20 -14.83 46.29 -19.15
CA ALA A 20 -15.24 44.88 -19.27
C ALA A 20 -14.13 43.95 -19.82
N SER A 21 -13.32 44.43 -20.76
CA SER A 21 -12.15 43.71 -21.31
C SER A 21 -11.07 43.47 -20.25
N THR A 22 -10.75 44.49 -19.46
CA THR A 22 -9.79 44.42 -18.35
C THR A 22 -10.29 43.47 -17.25
N ARG A 23 -11.58 43.54 -16.89
CA ARG A 23 -12.20 42.59 -15.94
C ARG A 23 -12.16 41.14 -16.42
N ALA A 24 -12.30 40.91 -17.73
CA ALA A 24 -12.16 39.57 -18.31
C ALA A 24 -10.72 39.04 -18.18
N LEU A 25 -9.73 39.90 -18.42
CA LEU A 25 -8.32 39.57 -18.23
C LEU A 25 -7.98 39.28 -16.76
N GLU A 26 -8.48 40.08 -15.82
CA GLU A 26 -8.28 39.88 -14.38
C GLU A 26 -8.83 38.53 -13.91
N ARG A 27 -10.04 38.16 -14.33
CA ARG A 27 -10.61 36.83 -14.03
C ARG A 27 -9.79 35.70 -14.64
N ALA A 28 -9.27 35.87 -15.86
CA ALA A 28 -8.40 34.87 -16.47
C ALA A 28 -7.08 34.70 -15.69
N ILE A 29 -6.47 35.79 -15.24
CA ILE A 29 -5.26 35.77 -14.41
C ILE A 29 -5.55 35.10 -13.06
N ALA A 30 -6.66 35.45 -12.41
CA ALA A 30 -7.05 34.88 -11.12
C ALA A 30 -7.39 33.38 -11.23
N SER A 31 -8.07 32.96 -12.30
CA SER A 31 -8.32 31.55 -12.62
C SER A 31 -7.00 30.79 -12.83
N ASN A 32 -6.06 31.33 -13.59
CA ASN A 32 -4.74 30.72 -13.77
C ASN A 32 -3.96 30.64 -12.46
N CYS A 33 -4.00 31.69 -11.62
CA CYS A 33 -3.40 31.67 -10.29
C CYS A 33 -4.00 30.58 -9.41
N THR A 34 -5.33 30.40 -9.45
CA THR A 34 -6.02 29.34 -8.70
C THR A 34 -5.62 27.95 -9.18
N THR A 35 -5.55 27.74 -10.50
CA THR A 35 -5.03 26.49 -11.09
C THR A 35 -3.59 26.22 -10.66
N LEU A 36 -2.71 27.22 -10.71
CA LEU A 36 -1.32 27.08 -10.27
C LEU A 36 -1.20 26.74 -8.78
N ARG A 37 -1.99 27.38 -7.91
CA ARG A 37 -2.03 27.06 -6.48
C ARG A 37 -2.50 25.63 -6.23
N SER A 38 -3.52 25.18 -6.96
CA SER A 38 -4.02 23.80 -6.91
C SER A 38 -2.92 22.80 -7.30
N ARG A 39 -2.25 23.01 -8.45
CA ARG A 39 -1.14 22.18 -8.90
C ARG A 39 0.03 22.17 -7.92
N HIS A 40 0.37 23.34 -7.36
CA HIS A 40 1.44 23.45 -6.37
C HIS A 40 1.14 22.65 -5.10
N ARG A 41 -0.12 22.67 -4.64
CA ARG A 41 -0.57 21.85 -3.51
C ARG A 41 -0.50 20.36 -3.83
N GLU A 42 -1.00 19.94 -4.99
CA GLU A 42 -0.93 18.55 -5.46
C GLU A 42 0.52 18.04 -5.49
N TYR A 43 1.45 18.82 -6.05
CA TYR A 43 2.87 18.45 -6.07
C TYR A 43 3.49 18.38 -4.68
N ARG A 44 3.13 19.29 -3.76
CA ARG A 44 3.59 19.22 -2.37
C ARG A 44 3.12 17.95 -1.67
N GLU A 45 1.86 17.59 -1.85
CA GLU A 45 1.28 16.36 -1.29
C GLU A 45 1.96 15.11 -1.87
N LEU A 46 2.19 15.06 -3.18
CA LEU A 46 2.94 13.98 -3.83
C LEU A 46 4.39 13.87 -3.32
N ILE A 47 5.09 14.99 -3.18
CA ILE A 47 6.46 15.00 -2.65
C ILE A 47 6.49 14.53 -1.19
N ALA A 48 5.55 15.01 -0.37
CA ALA A 48 5.41 14.58 1.02
C ALA A 48 5.17 13.06 1.11
N PHE A 49 4.26 12.53 0.27
CA PHE A 49 4.00 11.09 0.21
C PHE A 49 5.26 10.30 -0.21
N ARG A 50 5.98 10.75 -1.23
CA ARG A 50 7.19 10.07 -1.71
C ARG A 50 8.27 9.99 -0.64
N ARG A 51 8.41 11.04 0.18
CA ARG A 51 9.34 11.13 1.30
C ARG A 51 8.88 10.35 2.55
N ALA A 52 7.63 9.88 2.58
CA ALA A 52 7.15 9.10 3.72
C ALA A 52 7.95 7.79 3.85
N PRO A 53 8.38 7.41 5.08
CA PRO A 53 9.06 6.15 5.32
C PRO A 53 8.25 4.94 4.83
N HIS A 54 8.90 3.91 4.32
CA HIS A 54 8.22 2.69 3.85
C HIS A 54 7.36 2.04 4.93
N ILE A 55 7.77 2.13 6.21
CA ILE A 55 6.98 1.59 7.32
C ILE A 55 5.62 2.29 7.47
N ARG A 56 5.54 3.60 7.21
CA ARG A 56 4.29 4.36 7.21
C ARG A 56 3.42 4.03 6.00
N LYS A 57 4.04 3.82 4.84
CA LYS A 57 3.34 3.35 3.63
C LYS A 57 2.77 1.94 3.84
N LEU A 58 3.53 1.06 4.49
CA LEU A 58 3.12 -0.29 4.85
C LEU A 58 1.94 -0.25 5.82
N GLU A 59 2.05 0.50 6.92
CA GLU A 59 0.96 0.71 7.90
C GLU A 59 -0.33 1.15 7.20
N ARG A 60 -0.25 2.17 6.32
CA ARG A 60 -1.41 2.64 5.57
C ARG A 60 -1.97 1.59 4.62
N ALA A 61 -1.12 0.85 3.91
CA ALA A 61 -1.56 -0.20 2.98
C ALA A 61 -2.23 -1.38 3.71
N LEU A 62 -1.72 -1.77 4.88
CA LEU A 62 -2.33 -2.79 5.73
C LEU A 62 -3.69 -2.35 6.27
N TRP A 63 -3.80 -1.08 6.67
CA TRP A 63 -5.09 -0.51 7.09
C TRP A 63 -6.10 -0.52 5.93
N LEU A 64 -5.68 -0.16 4.71
CA LEU A 64 -6.53 -0.24 3.52
C LEU A 64 -6.93 -1.70 3.19
N ALA A 65 -6.02 -2.64 3.38
CA ALA A 65 -6.29 -4.06 3.16
C ALA A 65 -7.30 -4.60 4.19
N ALA A 66 -7.17 -4.22 5.46
CA ALA A 66 -8.08 -4.64 6.53
C ALA A 66 -9.56 -4.37 6.17
N TRP A 67 -9.87 -3.20 5.60
CA TRP A 67 -11.23 -2.87 5.15
C TRP A 67 -11.75 -3.75 4.00
N ARG A 68 -10.87 -4.48 3.31
CA ARG A 68 -11.21 -5.34 2.17
C ARG A 68 -11.22 -6.83 2.51
N LEU A 69 -10.60 -7.21 3.64
CA LEU A 69 -10.56 -8.59 4.13
C LEU A 69 -11.90 -8.93 4.79
N ARG A 70 -12.86 -9.38 3.97
CA ARG A 70 -14.17 -9.83 4.45
C ARG A 70 -14.02 -11.13 5.24
N ASP A 71 -14.90 -11.33 6.21
CA ASP A 71 -15.03 -12.58 6.99
C ASP A 71 -13.78 -12.96 7.80
N ALA A 72 -12.86 -12.00 8.02
CA ALA A 72 -11.75 -12.16 8.95
C ALA A 72 -12.21 -11.91 10.39
N ASP A 73 -11.64 -12.65 11.34
CA ASP A 73 -11.87 -12.40 12.76
C ASP A 73 -11.37 -11.00 13.16
N ASP A 74 -12.17 -10.28 13.95
CA ASP A 74 -11.87 -8.91 14.38
C ASP A 74 -10.54 -8.83 15.13
N ALA A 75 -10.19 -9.87 15.90
CA ALA A 75 -8.90 -9.92 16.60
C ALA A 75 -7.72 -10.11 15.63
N LYS A 76 -7.91 -10.84 14.52
CA LYS A 76 -6.91 -10.97 13.44
C LYS A 76 -6.75 -9.65 12.70
N ILE A 77 -7.83 -8.96 12.39
CA ILE A 77 -7.80 -7.63 11.75
C ILE A 77 -7.10 -6.60 12.65
N ALA A 78 -7.40 -6.61 13.96
CA ALA A 78 -6.72 -5.78 14.94
C ALA A 78 -5.22 -6.10 15.01
N ALA A 79 -4.84 -7.39 14.94
CA ALA A 79 -3.44 -7.80 14.91
C ALA A 79 -2.72 -7.33 13.63
N LEU A 80 -3.38 -7.37 12.46
CA LEU A 80 -2.84 -6.88 11.20
C LEU A 80 -2.51 -5.37 11.25
N CYS A 81 -3.37 -4.60 11.91
CA CYS A 81 -3.21 -3.15 12.06
C CYS A 81 -2.40 -2.73 13.30
N GLY A 82 -2.02 -3.69 14.15
CA GLY A 82 -1.31 -3.44 15.39
C GLY A 82 0.13 -2.97 15.14
N SER A 83 0.51 -1.83 15.74
CA SER A 83 1.86 -1.26 15.59
C SER A 83 2.98 -2.22 16.00
N GLY A 84 2.73 -3.07 17.01
CA GLY A 84 3.68 -4.09 17.46
C GLY A 84 3.97 -5.19 16.43
N ASN A 85 3.07 -5.42 15.47
CA ASN A 85 3.20 -6.47 14.46
C ASN A 85 3.78 -5.97 13.13
N LEU A 86 3.86 -4.64 12.93
CA LEU A 86 4.40 -4.05 11.70
C LEU A 86 5.83 -4.50 11.42
N ALA A 87 6.66 -4.64 12.45
CA ALA A 87 8.04 -5.12 12.31
C ALA A 87 8.09 -6.57 11.83
N THR A 88 7.22 -7.43 12.37
CA THR A 88 7.10 -8.83 11.95
C THR A 88 6.66 -8.94 10.49
N ILE A 89 5.65 -8.16 10.10
CA ILE A 89 5.14 -8.14 8.71
C ILE A 89 6.22 -7.59 7.77
N ALA A 90 6.90 -6.51 8.14
CA ALA A 90 8.00 -5.96 7.34
C ALA A 90 9.15 -6.95 7.20
N SER A 91 9.49 -7.68 8.27
CA SER A 91 10.49 -8.76 8.23
C SER A 91 10.06 -9.91 7.32
N MET A 92 8.80 -10.35 7.41
CA MET A 92 8.23 -11.37 6.51
C MET A 92 8.36 -10.93 5.06
N LEU A 93 7.92 -9.71 4.73
CA LEU A 93 8.07 -9.18 3.37
C LEU A 93 9.53 -9.08 2.95
N GLY A 94 10.43 -8.68 3.86
CA GLY A 94 11.87 -8.61 3.61
C GLY A 94 12.47 -9.94 3.16
N GLU A 95 12.03 -11.06 3.72
CA GLU A 95 12.47 -12.41 3.34
C GLU A 95 12.09 -12.77 1.89
N TRP A 96 10.95 -12.26 1.42
CA TRP A 96 10.41 -12.56 0.09
C TRP A 96 10.69 -11.49 -0.98
N LEU A 97 11.20 -10.33 -0.57
CA LEU A 97 11.53 -9.20 -1.45
C LEU A 97 13.04 -8.96 -1.57
N GLY A 98 13.84 -9.48 -0.64
CA GLY A 98 15.29 -9.27 -0.62
C GLY A 98 16.01 -9.78 -1.86
N VAL A 99 17.26 -9.36 -2.03
CA VAL A 99 18.13 -9.76 -3.15
C VAL A 99 18.33 -11.29 -3.21
N HIS A 100 18.27 -11.95 -2.05
CA HIS A 100 18.37 -13.42 -1.92
C HIS A 100 17.02 -14.07 -1.59
N ALA A 101 15.92 -13.40 -1.93
CA ALA A 101 14.59 -13.92 -1.66
C ALA A 101 14.35 -15.26 -2.37
N THR A 102 13.71 -16.17 -1.64
CA THR A 102 13.26 -17.44 -2.19
C THR A 102 12.31 -17.20 -3.36
N PRO A 103 12.55 -17.79 -4.54
CA PRO A 103 11.62 -17.70 -5.66
C PRO A 103 10.25 -18.25 -5.27
N VAL A 104 9.19 -17.51 -5.57
CA VAL A 104 7.81 -17.94 -5.24
C VAL A 104 7.43 -19.25 -5.93
N GLY A 105 8.03 -19.54 -7.10
CA GLY A 105 7.84 -20.82 -7.79
C GLY A 105 8.37 -22.05 -7.03
N TRP A 106 9.11 -21.87 -5.93
CA TRP A 106 9.57 -22.95 -5.07
C TRP A 106 8.60 -23.24 -3.92
N VAL A 107 7.54 -22.44 -3.75
CA VAL A 107 6.51 -22.67 -2.73
C VAL A 107 5.74 -23.94 -3.08
N VAL A 108 5.60 -24.84 -2.11
CA VAL A 108 4.89 -26.13 -2.26
C VAL A 108 3.69 -26.29 -1.33
N GLY A 109 3.47 -25.35 -0.42
CA GLY A 109 2.30 -25.35 0.45
C GLY A 109 2.37 -24.28 1.53
N ILE A 110 1.25 -24.09 2.23
CA ILE A 110 1.18 -23.29 3.46
C ILE A 110 0.55 -24.18 4.52
N ASP A 111 1.22 -24.29 5.67
CA ASP A 111 0.75 -25.06 6.81
C ASP A 111 0.13 -24.11 7.84
N PRO A 112 -1.18 -24.21 8.08
CA PRO A 112 -1.87 -23.45 9.12
C PRO A 112 -1.34 -23.80 10.53
N ALA A 113 -1.39 -22.82 11.44
CA ALA A 113 -0.95 -23.02 12.84
C ALA A 113 -1.93 -23.84 13.68
N ASP A 114 -3.21 -23.85 13.29
CA ASP A 114 -4.34 -24.47 13.99
C ASP A 114 -4.53 -25.95 13.64
N GLY A 115 -3.61 -26.54 12.87
CA GLY A 115 -3.68 -27.93 12.43
C GLY A 115 -4.71 -28.17 11.32
N ALA A 116 -5.27 -27.11 10.72
CA ALA A 116 -6.10 -27.24 9.53
C ALA A 116 -5.31 -27.86 8.35
N PRO A 117 -6.01 -28.46 7.37
CA PRO A 117 -5.35 -29.07 6.23
C PRO A 117 -4.44 -28.08 5.49
N PRO A 118 -3.27 -28.52 5.02
CA PRO A 118 -2.35 -27.65 4.33
C PRO A 118 -2.94 -27.12 3.02
N VAL A 119 -2.63 -25.87 2.70
CA VAL A 119 -3.02 -25.25 1.43
C VAL A 119 -2.27 -25.93 0.29
N PRO A 120 -2.98 -26.35 -0.79
CA PRO A 120 -2.34 -27.03 -1.91
C PRO A 120 -1.41 -26.08 -2.68
N PRO A 121 -0.36 -26.63 -3.35
CA PRO A 121 0.69 -25.84 -3.98
C PRO A 121 0.22 -24.70 -4.90
N PRO A 122 -0.77 -24.89 -5.82
CA PRO A 122 -1.18 -23.82 -6.72
C PRO A 122 -1.74 -22.59 -5.99
N ARG A 123 -2.56 -22.83 -4.96
CA ARG A 123 -3.14 -21.76 -4.13
C ARG A 123 -2.07 -21.08 -3.27
N ALA A 124 -1.16 -21.85 -2.70
CA ALA A 124 -0.04 -21.34 -1.91
C ALA A 124 0.90 -20.45 -2.74
N VAL A 125 1.26 -20.88 -3.94
CA VAL A 125 2.08 -20.11 -4.89
C VAL A 125 1.37 -18.81 -5.25
N TYR A 126 0.10 -18.86 -5.65
CA TYR A 126 -0.67 -17.67 -6.00
C TYR A 126 -0.75 -16.68 -4.83
N THR A 127 -1.09 -17.16 -3.63
CA THR A 127 -1.13 -16.32 -2.43
C THR A 127 0.22 -15.63 -2.18
N MET A 128 1.32 -16.37 -2.27
CA MET A 128 2.65 -15.78 -2.06
C MET A 128 3.04 -14.81 -3.19
N GLN A 129 2.59 -15.03 -4.42
CA GLN A 129 2.76 -14.05 -5.51
C GLN A 129 2.04 -12.75 -5.19
N CYS A 130 0.81 -12.82 -4.71
CA CYS A 130 0.04 -11.65 -4.27
C CYS A 130 0.70 -10.94 -3.09
N VAL A 131 1.23 -11.67 -2.09
CA VAL A 131 1.96 -11.06 -0.96
C VAL A 131 3.24 -10.35 -1.42
N VAL A 132 3.99 -10.96 -2.35
CA VAL A 132 5.15 -10.31 -2.95
C VAL A 132 4.76 -9.08 -3.76
N ALA A 133 3.67 -9.15 -4.53
CA ALA A 133 3.15 -8.03 -5.31
C ALA A 133 2.73 -6.86 -4.39
N PHE A 134 2.02 -7.15 -3.29
CA PHE A 134 1.70 -6.19 -2.23
C PHE A 134 2.96 -5.48 -1.72
N GLY A 135 3.96 -6.24 -1.26
CA GLY A 135 5.18 -5.68 -0.70
C GLY A 135 5.97 -4.84 -1.71
N ARG A 136 6.12 -5.32 -2.95
CA ARG A 136 6.75 -4.54 -4.04
C ARG A 136 6.02 -3.24 -4.31
N LYS A 137 4.69 -3.28 -4.31
CA LYS A 137 3.88 -2.09 -4.58
C LYS A 137 4.00 -1.06 -3.46
N VAL A 138 4.06 -1.49 -2.19
CA VAL A 138 4.32 -0.60 -1.03
C VAL A 138 5.71 0.06 -1.13
N VAL A 139 6.75 -0.70 -1.45
CA VAL A 139 8.12 -0.17 -1.58
C VAL A 139 8.20 0.85 -2.73
N ASN A 140 7.61 0.52 -3.88
CA ASN A 140 7.68 1.34 -5.08
C ASN A 140 6.61 2.45 -5.16
N ALA A 141 5.76 2.60 -4.14
CA ALA A 141 4.63 3.54 -4.15
C ALA A 141 5.09 4.99 -4.29
N ARG A 142 4.51 5.69 -5.29
CA ARG A 142 4.76 7.09 -5.63
C ARG A 142 3.57 8.00 -5.32
N GLU A 143 2.40 7.42 -5.14
CA GLU A 143 1.14 8.09 -4.80
C GLU A 143 0.20 7.20 -3.98
N ALA A 144 -0.89 7.76 -3.43
CA ALA A 144 -1.79 7.04 -2.53
C ALA A 144 -2.55 5.88 -3.19
N SER A 145 -2.93 6.04 -4.46
CA SER A 145 -3.55 5.01 -5.31
C SER A 145 -2.70 3.74 -5.42
N ASP A 146 -1.37 3.85 -5.37
CA ASP A 146 -0.47 2.70 -5.36
C ASP A 146 -0.69 1.82 -4.12
N LEU A 147 -1.02 2.42 -2.96
CA LEU A 147 -1.29 1.66 -1.73
C LEU A 147 -2.67 1.00 -1.77
N GLU A 148 -3.63 1.59 -2.48
CA GLU A 148 -4.93 0.95 -2.73
C GLU A 148 -4.79 -0.27 -3.66
N LEU A 149 -3.92 -0.18 -4.67
CA LEU A 149 -3.56 -1.33 -5.50
C LEU A 149 -2.77 -2.37 -4.69
N ALA A 150 -1.88 -1.95 -3.80
CA ALA A 150 -1.21 -2.88 -2.91
C ALA A 150 -2.25 -3.67 -2.09
N ALA A 151 -3.20 -2.98 -1.47
CA ALA A 151 -4.25 -3.58 -0.67
C ALA A 151 -5.13 -4.58 -1.46
N SER A 152 -5.35 -4.38 -2.77
CA SER A 152 -6.12 -5.35 -3.57
C SER A 152 -5.39 -6.69 -3.70
N TYR A 153 -4.06 -6.71 -3.77
CA TYR A 153 -3.33 -7.98 -3.80
C TYR A 153 -3.55 -8.82 -2.53
N LEU A 154 -3.65 -8.18 -1.36
CA LEU A 154 -3.99 -8.92 -0.13
C LEU A 154 -5.44 -9.41 -0.15
N ALA A 155 -6.37 -8.65 -0.72
CA ALA A 155 -7.74 -9.12 -0.93
C ALA A 155 -7.78 -10.35 -1.86
N ASP A 156 -7.05 -10.32 -2.97
CA ASP A 156 -6.94 -11.45 -3.90
C ASP A 156 -6.30 -12.69 -3.23
N ALA A 157 -5.27 -12.47 -2.41
CA ALA A 157 -4.65 -13.54 -1.62
C ALA A 157 -5.62 -14.16 -0.61
N SER A 158 -6.44 -13.33 0.03
CA SER A 158 -7.44 -13.79 1.02
C SER A 158 -8.56 -14.60 0.37
N ALA A 159 -8.99 -14.22 -0.84
CA ALA A 159 -9.93 -15.02 -1.61
C ALA A 159 -9.35 -16.41 -1.94
N SER A 160 -8.02 -16.53 -2.07
CA SER A 160 -7.34 -17.80 -2.32
C SER A 160 -7.19 -18.68 -1.09
N ILE A 161 -6.99 -18.17 0.14
CA ILE A 161 -6.67 -19.03 1.31
C ILE A 161 -7.42 -18.69 2.60
N VAL A 162 -8.46 -17.84 2.51
CA VAL A 162 -9.16 -17.20 3.64
C VAL A 162 -8.32 -16.12 4.31
N ALA A 163 -8.97 -15.05 4.78
CA ALA A 163 -8.31 -13.88 5.34
C ALA A 163 -7.53 -14.17 6.63
N ASP A 164 -8.06 -14.99 7.54
CA ASP A 164 -7.37 -15.31 8.79
C ASP A 164 -6.03 -16.01 8.56
N LEU A 165 -5.99 -16.97 7.63
CA LEU A 165 -4.76 -17.67 7.29
C LEU A 165 -3.76 -16.74 6.58
N LEU A 166 -4.23 -15.82 5.73
CA LEU A 166 -3.38 -14.78 5.15
C LEU A 166 -2.74 -13.90 6.23
N ILE A 167 -3.53 -13.48 7.23
CA ILE A 167 -3.03 -12.68 8.35
C ILE A 167 -1.99 -13.48 9.14
N ASP A 168 -2.22 -14.78 9.36
CA ASP A 168 -1.22 -15.64 10.01
C ASP A 168 0.06 -15.82 9.19
N VAL A 169 -0.02 -15.87 7.86
CA VAL A 169 1.17 -15.87 6.97
C VAL A 169 1.95 -14.57 7.14
N LEU A 170 1.28 -13.41 7.10
CA LEU A 170 1.93 -12.10 7.27
C LEU A 170 2.57 -11.94 8.67
N LEU A 171 1.97 -12.54 9.69
CA LEU A 171 2.46 -12.55 11.07
C LEU A 171 3.47 -13.69 11.36
N LYS A 172 3.89 -14.45 10.34
CA LYS A 172 4.79 -15.62 10.48
C LYS A 172 4.27 -16.70 11.46
N ARG A 173 2.95 -16.80 11.64
CA ARG A 173 2.30 -17.84 12.44
C ARG A 173 2.00 -19.09 11.59
N ALA A 174 1.69 -18.91 10.31
CA ALA A 174 1.59 -20.00 9.34
C ALA A 174 2.94 -20.24 8.66
N THR A 175 3.25 -21.51 8.34
CA THR A 175 4.53 -21.88 7.74
C THR A 175 4.41 -22.02 6.23
N VAL A 176 5.17 -21.21 5.47
CA VAL A 176 5.26 -21.36 4.02
C VAL A 176 6.31 -22.42 3.70
N ARG A 177 5.88 -23.55 3.12
CA ARG A 177 6.79 -24.63 2.71
C ARG A 177 7.40 -24.36 1.35
N VAL A 178 8.70 -24.59 1.26
CA VAL A 178 9.50 -24.36 0.05
C VAL A 178 10.25 -25.63 -0.30
N ARG A 179 10.22 -26.01 -1.58
CA ARG A 179 11.08 -27.05 -2.14
C ARG A 179 12.25 -26.40 -2.87
N TYR A 180 13.42 -26.48 -2.27
CA TYR A 180 14.66 -26.08 -2.94
C TYR A 180 14.94 -27.01 -4.11
N PRO A 181 15.36 -26.50 -5.28
CA PRO A 181 15.86 -27.36 -6.34
C PRO A 181 17.02 -28.17 -5.77
N ALA A 182 17.03 -29.48 -6.04
CA ALA A 182 18.19 -30.29 -5.74
C ALA A 182 19.39 -29.62 -6.42
N ARG A 183 20.47 -29.34 -5.67
CA ARG A 183 21.74 -28.99 -6.31
C ARG A 183 22.00 -30.10 -7.32
N ALA A 184 22.15 -29.75 -8.60
CA ALA A 184 22.73 -30.67 -9.56
C ALA A 184 24.06 -31.10 -8.94
N ALA A 185 24.12 -32.34 -8.45
CA ALA A 185 25.36 -32.92 -7.98
C ALA A 185 26.30 -32.83 -9.18
N GLY A 186 27.35 -32.02 -9.05
CA GLY A 186 28.31 -31.79 -10.11
C GLY A 186 28.85 -33.14 -10.57
N THR A 187 28.71 -33.38 -11.88
CA THR A 187 29.60 -34.23 -12.67
C THR A 187 31.04 -33.78 -12.54
#